data_AF-A0A414KY72-F1
#
_entry.id   AF-A0A414KY72-F1
#
_cell.length_a   1.000
_cell.length_b   1.000
_cell.length_c   1.000
_cell.angle_alpha   90.00
_cell.angle_beta   90.00
_cell.angle_gamma   90.00
#
_symmetry.space_group_name_H-M   'P 1'
#
loop_
_entity.id
_entity.type
_entity.pdbx_description
1 polymer ?
#
loop_
_entity_poly.entity_id
_entity_poly.type
_entity_poly.pdbx_seq_one_letter_code
_entity_poly.pdbx_strand_id
1 'polypeptide(L)'
;MKKYVLMLMSLFMMVCSANAQIKDDIQKSKERAAKLQALCNDYKTSGSANVDGYGDAVKNAAVLAIANSVQLENMYKREIGETQDGVTDVTITKPTLDEWVTFAATVAGEAASIKAATDKVQAAADEAKKMIEEASKQKNPMKAAKAAKTAKAATAVVEFGNTATPILVEESAAQVKAVNTIIETLKSGKNL
;
A
#
# COMPACT_ATOMS: atom_id res chain seq x y z
N MET A 1 -27.96 38.90 -4.81
CA MET A 1 -27.56 38.00 -5.92
C MET A 1 -26.05 37.88 -6.08
N LYS A 2 -25.26 38.97 -6.21
CA LYS A 2 -23.78 38.88 -6.37
C LYS A 2 -23.04 38.08 -5.28
N LYS A 3 -23.41 38.22 -4.00
CA LYS A 3 -22.79 37.44 -2.89
C LYS A 3 -23.09 35.93 -2.94
N TYR A 4 -24.32 35.56 -3.31
CA TYR A 4 -24.73 34.15 -3.44
C TYR A 4 -24.09 33.48 -4.66
N VAL A 5 -23.96 34.21 -5.77
CA VAL A 5 -23.24 33.75 -6.97
C VAL A 5 -21.75 33.56 -6.67
N LEU A 6 -21.12 34.48 -5.93
CA LEU A 6 -19.72 34.34 -5.50
C LEU A 6 -19.50 33.15 -4.56
N MET A 7 -20.40 32.92 -3.59
CA MET A 7 -20.34 31.74 -2.71
C MET A 7 -20.51 30.42 -3.46
N LEU A 8 -21.47 30.36 -4.41
CA LEU A 8 -21.67 29.18 -5.26
C LEU A 8 -20.46 28.92 -6.17
N MET A 9 -19.85 29.96 -6.75
CA MET A 9 -18.65 29.82 -7.57
C MET A 9 -17.44 29.38 -6.76
N SER A 10 -17.25 29.91 -5.54
CA SER A 10 -16.16 29.50 -4.65
C SER A 10 -16.31 28.06 -4.18
N LEU A 11 -17.55 27.62 -3.91
CA LEU A 11 -17.85 26.25 -3.52
C LEU A 11 -17.62 25.29 -4.70
N PHE A 12 -18.05 25.67 -5.90
CA PHE A 12 -17.85 24.88 -7.11
C PHE A 12 -16.37 24.74 -7.50
N MET A 13 -15.58 25.83 -7.41
CA MET A 13 -14.14 25.77 -7.64
C MET A 13 -13.43 24.88 -6.62
N MET A 14 -13.82 24.94 -5.34
CA MET A 14 -13.24 24.09 -4.29
C MET A 14 -13.56 22.60 -4.51
N VAL A 15 -14.78 22.25 -4.93
CA VAL A 15 -15.18 20.87 -5.25
C VAL A 15 -14.43 20.34 -6.48
N CYS A 16 -14.28 21.15 -7.53
CA CYS A 16 -13.51 20.76 -8.73
C CYS A 16 -12.02 20.54 -8.42
N SER A 17 -11.41 21.38 -7.58
CA SER A 17 -10.00 21.24 -7.17
C SER A 17 -9.77 20.00 -6.30
N ALA A 18 -10.68 19.70 -5.37
CA ALA A 18 -10.60 18.50 -4.53
C ALA A 18 -10.73 17.21 -5.36
N ASN A 19 -11.63 17.17 -6.34
CA ASN A 19 -11.79 16.00 -7.21
C ASN A 19 -10.57 15.75 -8.10
N ALA A 20 -9.95 16.80 -8.64
CA ALA A 20 -8.72 16.68 -9.44
C ALA A 20 -7.56 16.15 -8.59
N GLN A 21 -7.40 16.65 -7.36
CA GLN A 21 -6.36 16.19 -6.45
C GLN A 21 -6.55 14.71 -6.05
N ILE A 22 -7.78 14.29 -5.75
CA ILE A 22 -8.07 12.89 -5.43
C ILE A 22 -7.73 11.98 -6.62
N LYS A 23 -8.07 12.37 -7.85
CA LYS A 23 -7.74 11.60 -9.06
C LYS A 23 -6.23 11.37 -9.20
N ASP A 24 -5.42 12.40 -9.00
CA ASP A 24 -3.96 12.29 -9.04
C ASP A 24 -3.41 11.40 -7.92
N ASP A 25 -3.98 11.51 -6.72
CA ASP A 25 -3.60 10.67 -5.57
C ASP A 25 -3.97 9.19 -5.80
N ILE A 26 -5.11 8.89 -6.44
CA ILE A 26 -5.48 7.53 -6.88
C ILE A 26 -4.49 7.02 -7.93
N GLN A 27 -4.09 7.83 -8.90
CA GLN A 27 -3.11 7.41 -9.91
C GLN A 27 -1.76 7.05 -9.29
N LYS A 28 -1.26 7.87 -8.35
CA LYS A 28 -0.04 7.56 -7.59
C LYS A 28 -0.19 6.29 -6.74
N SER A 29 -1.37 6.08 -6.17
CA SER A 29 -1.69 4.85 -5.42
C SER A 29 -1.55 3.61 -6.31
N LYS A 30 -2.09 3.64 -7.53
CA LYS A 30 -1.91 2.56 -8.51
C LYS A 30 -0.46 2.28 -8.86
N GLU A 31 0.36 3.34 -9.01
CA GLU A 31 1.79 3.20 -9.30
C GLU A 31 2.55 2.55 -8.14
N ARG A 32 2.25 2.92 -6.89
CA ARG A 32 2.83 2.28 -5.71
C ARG A 32 2.37 0.83 -5.57
N ALA A 33 1.09 0.55 -5.77
CA ALA A 33 0.56 -0.81 -5.79
C ALA A 33 1.23 -1.68 -6.86
N ALA A 34 1.44 -1.16 -8.07
CA ALA A 34 2.13 -1.89 -9.13
C ALA A 34 3.61 -2.18 -8.78
N LYS A 35 4.31 -1.23 -8.17
CA LYS A 35 5.69 -1.44 -7.67
C LYS A 35 5.73 -2.50 -6.57
N LEU A 36 4.81 -2.44 -5.60
CA LEU A 36 4.69 -3.46 -4.55
C LEU A 36 4.38 -4.84 -5.14
N GLN A 37 3.49 -4.91 -6.13
CA GLN A 37 3.15 -6.15 -6.82
C GLN A 37 4.37 -6.76 -7.52
N ALA A 38 5.16 -5.94 -8.22
CA ALA A 38 6.39 -6.40 -8.87
C ALA A 38 7.38 -6.98 -7.84
N LEU A 39 7.62 -6.27 -6.73
CA LEU A 39 8.48 -6.75 -5.65
C LEU A 39 7.96 -8.07 -5.03
N CYS A 40 6.65 -8.19 -4.84
CA CYS A 40 6.02 -9.39 -4.28
C CYS A 40 6.10 -10.60 -5.24
N ASN A 41 6.08 -10.37 -6.55
CA ASN A 41 6.23 -11.42 -7.56
C ASN A 41 7.65 -11.99 -7.59
N ASP A 42 8.65 -11.14 -7.35
CA ASP A 42 10.06 -11.53 -7.34
C ASP A 42 10.51 -12.12 -6.00
N TYR A 43 9.71 -11.97 -4.94
CA TYR A 43 10.01 -12.46 -3.60
C TYR A 43 10.17 -13.99 -3.55
N LYS A 44 11.25 -14.43 -2.90
CA LYS A 44 11.57 -15.84 -2.63
C LYS A 44 12.12 -16.00 -1.23
N THR A 45 11.74 -17.08 -0.56
CA THR A 45 12.24 -17.44 0.76
C THR A 45 13.71 -17.86 0.70
N SER A 46 14.44 -17.54 1.75
CA SER A 46 15.85 -17.88 1.97
C SER A 46 16.07 -19.27 2.58
N GLY A 47 15.06 -19.81 3.27
CA GLY A 47 15.14 -21.02 4.08
C GLY A 47 15.54 -20.76 5.54
N SER A 48 15.73 -19.50 5.94
CA SER A 48 15.92 -19.08 7.33
C SER A 48 14.59 -18.63 7.92
N ALA A 49 14.16 -19.24 9.02
CA ALA A 49 12.85 -18.98 9.60
C ALA A 49 12.64 -17.51 10.01
N ASN A 50 13.62 -16.86 10.65
CA ASN A 50 13.44 -15.47 11.08
C ASN A 50 13.53 -14.48 9.90
N VAL A 51 14.42 -14.75 8.94
CA VAL A 51 14.55 -13.91 7.74
C VAL A 51 13.30 -14.04 6.87
N ASP A 52 12.83 -15.26 6.65
CA ASP A 52 11.62 -15.53 5.87
C ASP A 52 10.39 -14.98 6.58
N GLY A 53 10.31 -15.11 7.91
CA GLY A 53 9.22 -14.52 8.70
C GLY A 53 9.13 -13.00 8.58
N TYR A 54 10.25 -12.29 8.41
CA TYR A 54 10.25 -10.86 8.07
C TYR A 54 9.75 -10.62 6.64
N GLY A 55 10.32 -11.34 5.66
CA GLY A 55 9.90 -11.23 4.26
C GLY A 55 8.41 -11.49 4.05
N ASP A 56 7.88 -12.55 4.65
CA ASP A 56 6.47 -12.91 4.61
C ASP A 56 5.59 -11.83 5.27
N ALA A 57 6.03 -11.24 6.38
CA ALA A 57 5.30 -10.15 7.02
C ALA A 57 5.20 -8.91 6.11
N VAL A 58 6.31 -8.53 5.45
CA VAL A 58 6.31 -7.42 4.47
C VAL A 58 5.42 -7.75 3.28
N LYS A 59 5.52 -8.96 2.73
CA LYS A 59 4.70 -9.40 1.60
C LYS A 59 3.21 -9.40 1.93
N ASN A 60 2.82 -9.91 3.09
CA ASN A 60 1.42 -9.93 3.53
C ASN A 60 0.86 -8.51 3.66
N ALA A 61 1.63 -7.58 4.24
CA ALA A 61 1.24 -6.19 4.34
C ALA A 61 1.12 -5.53 2.94
N ALA A 62 2.05 -5.82 2.04
CA ALA A 62 2.00 -5.35 0.65
C ALA A 62 0.78 -5.89 -0.11
N VAL A 63 0.43 -7.17 0.04
CA VAL A 63 -0.77 -7.77 -0.57
C VAL A 63 -2.05 -7.08 -0.09
N LEU A 64 -2.14 -6.77 1.20
CA LEU A 64 -3.27 -6.00 1.75
C LEU A 64 -3.33 -4.59 1.15
N ALA A 65 -2.20 -3.87 1.13
CA ALA A 65 -2.14 -2.53 0.56
C ALA A 65 -2.53 -2.52 -0.92
N ILE A 66 -2.04 -3.47 -1.72
CA ILE A 66 -2.39 -3.60 -3.14
C ILE A 66 -3.91 -3.83 -3.31
N ALA A 67 -4.48 -4.73 -2.53
CA ALA A 67 -5.93 -5.00 -2.58
C ALA A 67 -6.74 -3.75 -2.24
N ASN A 68 -6.30 -3.00 -1.23
CA ASN A 68 -6.96 -1.75 -0.85
C ASN A 68 -6.78 -0.65 -1.90
N SER A 69 -5.65 -0.54 -2.59
CA SER A 69 -5.49 0.41 -3.72
C SER A 69 -6.50 0.12 -4.83
N VAL A 70 -6.70 -1.16 -5.17
CA VAL A 70 -7.70 -1.57 -6.18
C VAL A 70 -9.12 -1.24 -5.72
N GLN A 71 -9.43 -1.53 -4.47
CA GLN A 71 -10.74 -1.21 -3.90
C GLN A 71 -10.99 0.31 -3.87
N LEU A 72 -9.98 1.09 -3.50
CA LEU A 72 -10.03 2.55 -3.47
C LEU A 72 -10.31 3.12 -4.87
N GLU A 73 -9.61 2.65 -5.91
CA GLU A 73 -9.88 3.06 -7.30
C GLU A 73 -11.32 2.71 -7.71
N ASN A 74 -11.77 1.49 -7.42
CA ASN A 74 -13.11 1.04 -7.77
C ASN A 74 -14.20 1.87 -7.10
N MET A 75 -14.05 2.15 -5.81
CA MET A 75 -15.00 2.97 -5.07
C MET A 75 -15.00 4.41 -5.56
N TYR A 76 -13.81 4.98 -5.83
CA TYR A 76 -13.69 6.33 -6.38
C TYR A 76 -14.34 6.45 -7.76
N LYS A 77 -14.12 5.49 -8.67
CA LYS A 77 -14.76 5.48 -10.00
C LYS A 77 -16.28 5.43 -9.88
N ARG A 78 -16.83 4.58 -9.01
CA ARG A 78 -18.27 4.55 -8.73
C ARG A 78 -18.79 5.88 -8.18
N GLU A 79 -18.03 6.54 -7.31
CA GLU A 79 -18.39 7.84 -6.72
C GLU A 79 -18.59 8.93 -7.79
N ILE A 80 -17.69 8.94 -8.77
CA ILE A 80 -17.72 9.89 -9.90
C ILE A 80 -18.58 9.42 -11.09
N GLY A 81 -19.18 8.23 -11.01
CA GLY A 81 -20.02 7.67 -12.08
C GLY A 81 -19.22 7.21 -13.29
N GLU A 82 -18.06 6.57 -13.07
CA GLU A 82 -17.26 5.91 -14.09
C GLU A 82 -17.24 4.39 -13.89
N THR A 83 -17.28 3.64 -14.99
CA THR A 83 -17.01 2.20 -15.03
C THR A 83 -15.53 1.92 -14.74
N GLN A 84 -15.16 0.66 -14.50
CA GLN A 84 -13.76 0.27 -14.31
C GLN A 84 -12.87 0.65 -15.50
N ASP A 85 -13.42 0.66 -16.72
CA ASP A 85 -12.71 1.05 -17.94
C ASP A 85 -12.62 2.57 -18.13
N GLY A 86 -13.16 3.37 -17.20
CA GLY A 86 -13.15 4.83 -17.24
C GLY A 86 -14.24 5.44 -18.12
N VAL A 87 -15.24 4.66 -18.54
CA VAL A 87 -16.40 5.16 -19.28
C VAL A 87 -17.41 5.74 -18.30
N THR A 88 -17.83 6.98 -18.51
CA THR A 88 -18.88 7.62 -17.70
C THR A 88 -20.20 6.86 -17.85
N ASP A 89 -20.78 6.46 -16.72
CA ASP A 89 -22.04 5.74 -16.63
C ASP A 89 -22.83 6.22 -15.41
N VAL A 90 -23.90 6.96 -15.67
CA VAL A 90 -24.80 7.55 -14.66
C VAL A 90 -25.69 6.52 -13.96
N THR A 91 -25.70 5.27 -14.44
CA THR A 91 -26.48 4.18 -13.85
C THR A 91 -25.70 3.42 -12.77
N ILE A 92 -24.40 3.67 -12.64
CA ILE A 92 -23.57 3.06 -11.60
C ILE A 92 -24.04 3.51 -10.22
N THR A 93 -24.22 2.53 -9.35
CA THR A 93 -24.57 2.80 -7.95
C THR A 93 -23.36 3.37 -7.21
N LYS A 94 -23.48 4.63 -6.82
CA LYS A 94 -22.48 5.31 -5.98
C LYS A 94 -22.29 4.58 -4.66
N PRO A 95 -21.06 4.50 -4.13
CA PRO A 95 -20.84 3.94 -2.80
C PRO A 95 -21.54 4.80 -1.75
N THR A 96 -22.12 4.14 -0.76
CA THR A 96 -22.72 4.77 0.40
C THR A 96 -21.64 5.24 1.38
N LEU A 97 -22.01 6.16 2.29
CA LEU A 97 -21.13 6.57 3.38
C LEU A 97 -20.69 5.37 4.24
N ASP A 98 -21.60 4.42 4.48
CA ASP A 98 -21.32 3.22 5.28
C ASP A 98 -20.35 2.28 4.58
N GLU A 99 -20.43 2.14 3.24
CA GLU A 99 -19.43 1.43 2.44
C GLU A 99 -18.05 2.09 2.59
N TRP A 100 -17.96 3.42 2.52
CA TRP A 100 -16.70 4.15 2.71
C TRP A 100 -16.13 4.02 4.12
N VAL A 101 -16.98 4.09 5.16
CA VAL A 101 -16.57 3.88 6.55
C VAL A 101 -16.09 2.45 6.79
N THR A 102 -16.77 1.46 6.20
CA THR A 102 -16.34 0.06 6.25
C THR A 102 -14.97 -0.11 5.61
N PHE A 103 -14.75 0.50 4.45
CA PHE A 103 -13.47 0.44 3.76
C PHE A 103 -12.35 1.15 4.55
N ALA A 104 -12.65 2.27 5.22
CA ALA A 104 -11.69 2.94 6.11
C ALA A 104 -11.18 2.02 7.22
N ALA A 105 -12.04 1.17 7.78
CA ALA A 105 -11.65 0.18 8.78
C ALA A 105 -10.71 -0.89 8.20
N THR A 106 -10.91 -1.30 6.94
CA THR A 106 -10.00 -2.21 6.24
C THR A 106 -8.61 -1.58 6.05
N VAL A 107 -8.55 -0.33 5.58
CA VAL A 107 -7.29 0.40 5.40
C VAL A 107 -6.56 0.61 6.73
N ALA A 108 -7.28 0.91 7.81
CA ALA A 108 -6.69 1.03 9.14
C ALA A 108 -6.02 -0.27 9.64
N GLY A 109 -6.47 -1.43 9.16
CA GLY A 109 -5.87 -2.74 9.46
C GLY A 109 -4.45 -2.91 8.91
N GLU A 110 -4.03 -2.12 7.92
CA GLU A 110 -2.68 -2.18 7.35
C GLU A 110 -1.60 -1.81 8.36
N ALA A 111 -1.90 -0.89 9.29
CA ALA A 111 -0.95 -0.45 10.31
C ALA A 111 -0.44 -1.61 11.18
N ALA A 112 -1.31 -2.57 11.51
CA ALA A 112 -0.93 -3.76 12.26
C ALA A 112 0.02 -4.66 11.47
N SER A 113 -0.20 -4.80 10.16
CA SER A 113 0.64 -5.61 9.27
C SER A 113 2.01 -4.97 9.06
N ILE A 114 2.08 -3.65 8.88
CA ILE A 114 3.33 -2.89 8.82
C ILE A 114 4.10 -3.06 10.13
N LYS A 115 3.43 -2.90 11.28
CA LYS A 115 4.07 -3.09 12.59
C LYS A 115 4.66 -4.50 12.73
N ALA A 116 3.93 -5.53 12.30
CA ALA A 116 4.39 -6.91 12.36
C ALA A 116 5.64 -7.18 11.49
N ALA A 117 5.85 -6.42 10.43
CA ALA A 117 7.07 -6.44 9.63
C ALA A 117 8.21 -5.69 10.33
N THR A 118 7.95 -4.47 10.81
CA THR A 118 8.91 -3.64 11.55
C THR A 118 9.44 -4.35 12.80
N ASP A 119 8.60 -5.06 13.54
CA ASP A 119 9.00 -5.81 14.73
C ASP A 119 10.02 -6.94 14.41
N LYS A 120 10.04 -7.44 13.17
CA LYS A 120 10.92 -8.55 12.74
C LYS A 120 12.20 -8.10 12.03
N VAL A 121 12.28 -6.84 11.56
CA VAL A 121 13.37 -6.38 10.68
C VAL A 121 14.74 -6.53 11.32
N GLN A 122 14.87 -6.20 12.62
CA GLN A 122 16.14 -6.24 13.31
C GLN A 122 16.66 -7.67 13.44
N ALA A 123 15.79 -8.60 13.88
CA ALA A 123 16.15 -10.01 14.02
C ALA A 123 16.54 -10.64 12.67
N ALA A 124 15.80 -10.33 11.61
CA ALA A 124 16.13 -10.79 10.26
C ALA A 124 17.47 -10.22 9.77
N ALA A 125 17.73 -8.93 9.99
CA ALA A 125 18.98 -8.30 9.59
C ALA A 125 20.20 -8.88 10.33
N ASP A 126 20.07 -9.13 11.63
CA ASP A 126 21.14 -9.71 12.43
C ASP A 126 21.41 -11.18 12.06
N GLU A 127 20.36 -11.95 11.79
CA GLU A 127 20.53 -13.32 11.30
C GLU A 127 21.17 -13.36 9.91
N ALA A 128 20.74 -12.51 8.98
CA ALA A 128 21.35 -12.42 7.66
C ALA A 128 22.86 -12.06 7.74
N LYS A 129 23.23 -11.10 8.60
CA LYS A 129 24.65 -10.76 8.86
C LYS A 129 25.42 -11.96 9.41
N LYS A 130 24.86 -12.65 10.41
CA LYS A 130 25.48 -13.84 11.00
C LYS A 130 25.70 -14.95 9.96
N MET A 131 24.73 -15.17 9.07
CA MET A 131 24.87 -16.15 7.99
C MET A 131 26.02 -15.82 7.02
N ILE A 132 26.21 -14.54 6.70
CA ILE A 132 27.34 -14.08 5.87
C ILE A 132 28.68 -14.37 6.57
N GLU A 133 28.78 -14.02 7.85
CA GLU A 133 29.99 -14.27 8.64
C GLU A 133 30.32 -15.77 8.75
N GLU A 134 29.32 -16.60 9.03
CA GLU A 134 29.48 -18.06 9.13
C GLU A 134 29.88 -18.68 7.78
N ALA A 135 29.31 -18.20 6.68
CA ALA A 135 29.68 -18.64 5.35
C ALA A 135 31.17 -18.36 5.06
N SER A 136 31.69 -17.20 5.47
CA SER A 136 33.10 -16.81 5.26
C SER A 136 34.10 -17.69 6.04
N LYS A 137 33.66 -18.31 7.14
CA LYS A 137 34.51 -19.15 8.01
C LYS A 137 34.53 -20.61 7.57
N GLN A 138 33.70 -21.01 6.61
CA GLN A 138 33.59 -22.39 6.17
C GLN A 138 34.78 -22.79 5.26
N LYS A 139 35.62 -23.70 5.75
CA LYS A 139 36.82 -24.16 5.04
C LYS A 139 36.55 -25.24 4.00
N ASN A 140 35.46 -26.00 4.15
CA ASN A 140 35.10 -27.02 3.16
C ASN A 140 34.44 -26.37 1.93
N PRO A 141 34.98 -26.51 0.71
CA PRO A 141 34.50 -25.79 -0.48
C PRO A 141 33.01 -26.02 -0.80
N MET A 142 32.54 -27.27 -0.69
CA MET A 142 31.15 -27.60 -0.98
C MET A 142 30.18 -27.02 0.06
N LYS A 143 30.55 -27.11 1.35
CA LYS A 143 29.76 -26.49 2.43
C LYS A 143 29.80 -24.97 2.35
N ALA A 144 30.94 -24.38 1.96
CA ALA A 144 31.10 -22.94 1.80
C ALA A 144 30.19 -22.41 0.69
N ALA A 145 30.15 -23.10 -0.47
CA ALA A 145 29.26 -22.73 -1.57
C ALA A 145 27.78 -22.78 -1.16
N LYS A 146 27.37 -23.81 -0.40
CA LYS A 146 26.00 -23.92 0.11
C LYS A 146 25.66 -22.80 1.10
N ALA A 147 26.55 -22.53 2.05
CA ALA A 147 26.39 -21.48 3.05
C ALA A 147 26.31 -20.09 2.40
N ALA A 148 27.18 -19.80 1.43
CA ALA A 148 27.17 -18.55 0.68
C ALA A 148 25.87 -18.36 -0.12
N LYS A 149 25.34 -19.45 -0.71
CA LYS A 149 24.03 -19.40 -1.41
C LYS A 149 22.89 -19.06 -0.45
N THR A 150 22.83 -19.70 0.72
CA THR A 150 21.80 -19.40 1.73
C THR A 150 21.94 -17.98 2.27
N ALA A 151 23.16 -17.53 2.58
CA ALA A 151 23.41 -16.16 3.02
C ALA A 151 22.97 -15.13 1.97
N LYS A 152 23.28 -15.36 0.68
CA LYS A 152 22.81 -14.51 -0.42
C LYS A 152 21.29 -14.46 -0.51
N ALA A 153 20.61 -15.59 -0.33
CA ALA A 153 19.16 -15.64 -0.33
C ALA A 153 18.57 -14.87 0.87
N ALA A 154 19.18 -14.97 2.06
CA ALA A 154 18.77 -14.20 3.23
C ALA A 154 18.95 -12.69 3.02
N THR A 155 20.06 -12.26 2.43
CA THR A 155 20.27 -10.85 2.04
C THR A 155 19.20 -10.37 1.07
N ALA A 156 18.84 -11.17 0.07
CA ALA A 156 17.80 -10.80 -0.90
C ALA A 156 16.42 -10.62 -0.24
N VAL A 157 16.08 -11.42 0.77
CA VAL A 157 14.84 -11.23 1.56
C VAL A 157 14.88 -9.92 2.35
N VAL A 158 16.02 -9.60 2.96
CA VAL A 158 16.18 -8.33 3.70
C VAL A 158 16.11 -7.13 2.75
N GLU A 159 16.74 -7.20 1.58
CA GLU A 159 16.67 -6.18 0.54
C GLU A 159 15.25 -5.97 0.00
N PHE A 160 14.52 -7.06 -0.25
CA PHE A 160 13.09 -7.00 -0.58
C PHE A 160 12.33 -6.20 0.48
N GLY A 161 12.49 -6.55 1.75
CA GLY A 161 11.82 -5.85 2.85
C GLY A 161 12.19 -4.37 2.93
N ASN A 162 13.49 -4.04 2.78
CA ASN A 162 13.98 -2.66 2.80
C ASN A 162 13.47 -1.83 1.62
N THR A 163 13.22 -2.46 0.48
CA THR A 163 12.70 -1.79 -0.73
C THR A 163 11.18 -1.62 -0.64
N ALA A 164 10.46 -2.65 -0.18
CA ALA A 164 9.01 -2.66 -0.13
C ALA A 164 8.44 -1.82 1.03
N THR A 165 9.09 -1.84 2.21
CA THR A 165 8.55 -1.18 3.42
C THR A 165 8.33 0.32 3.25
N PRO A 166 9.25 1.12 2.66
CA PRO A 166 9.00 2.54 2.43
C PRO A 166 7.80 2.80 1.51
N ILE A 167 7.67 2.01 0.43
CA ILE A 167 6.56 2.13 -0.53
C ILE A 167 5.23 1.78 0.16
N LEU A 168 5.25 0.74 0.99
CA LEU A 168 4.12 0.29 1.79
C LEU A 168 3.65 1.38 2.76
N VAL A 169 4.56 1.97 3.53
CA VAL A 169 4.23 3.05 4.48
C VAL A 169 3.63 4.26 3.75
N GLU A 170 4.21 4.65 2.61
CA GLU A 170 3.69 5.75 1.80
C GLU A 170 2.30 5.44 1.26
N GLU A 171 2.08 4.23 0.77
CA GLU A 171 0.80 3.82 0.19
C GLU A 171 -0.30 3.75 1.25
N SER A 172 -0.06 3.09 2.39
CA SER A 172 -1.02 3.02 3.49
C SER A 172 -1.42 4.41 3.97
N ALA A 173 -0.46 5.33 4.14
CA ALA A 173 -0.75 6.70 4.54
C ALA A 173 -1.59 7.46 3.49
N ALA A 174 -1.29 7.27 2.21
CA ALA A 174 -2.03 7.89 1.12
C ALA A 174 -3.47 7.35 1.02
N GLN A 175 -3.68 6.06 1.20
CA GLN A 175 -5.02 5.46 1.22
C GLN A 175 -5.85 6.00 2.38
N VAL A 176 -5.30 6.03 3.61
CA VAL A 176 -5.98 6.60 4.77
C VAL A 176 -6.41 8.03 4.49
N LYS A 177 -5.51 8.84 3.92
CA LYS A 177 -5.80 10.23 3.56
C LYS A 177 -6.93 10.32 2.54
N ALA A 178 -6.85 9.58 1.44
CA ALA A 178 -7.84 9.60 0.37
C ALA A 178 -9.23 9.20 0.87
N VAL A 179 -9.32 8.09 1.61
CA VAL A 179 -10.59 7.60 2.17
C VAL A 179 -11.19 8.62 3.14
N ASN A 180 -10.40 9.19 4.04
CA ASN A 180 -10.89 10.20 4.99
C ASN A 180 -11.40 11.46 4.28
N THR A 181 -10.68 11.96 3.28
CA THR A 181 -11.12 13.13 2.50
C THR A 181 -12.44 12.88 1.77
N ILE A 182 -12.64 11.69 1.20
CA ILE A 182 -13.90 11.32 0.55
C ILE A 182 -15.04 11.22 1.59
N ILE A 183 -14.80 10.58 2.74
CA ILE A 183 -15.78 10.50 3.83
C ILE A 183 -16.20 11.89 4.31
N GLU A 184 -15.24 12.81 4.50
CA GLU A 184 -15.52 14.20 4.89
C GLU A 184 -16.34 14.95 3.83
N THR A 185 -16.03 14.72 2.56
CA THR A 185 -16.76 15.30 1.43
C THR A 185 -18.21 14.79 1.39
N LEU A 186 -18.43 13.48 1.58
CA LEU A 186 -19.76 12.89 1.63
C LEU A 186 -20.58 13.36 2.83
N LYS A 187 -19.95 13.52 3.99
CA LYS A 187 -20.59 14.07 5.19
C LYS A 187 -20.99 15.53 5.00
N SER A 188 -20.13 16.34 4.39
CA SER A 188 -20.43 17.75 4.13
C SER A 188 -21.47 17.95 3.03
N GLY A 189 -21.50 17.09 2.01
CA GLY A 189 -22.51 17.10 0.95
C GLY A 189 -23.93 16.74 1.41
N LYS A 190 -24.08 16.04 2.55
CA LYS A 190 -25.39 15.78 3.19
C LYS A 190 -25.87 16.91 4.12
N ASN A 191 -25.09 17.97 4.32
CA ASN A 191 -25.47 19.18 5.07
C ASN A 191 -25.99 20.32 4.16
N LEU A 192 -26.41 19.98 2.93
CA LEU A 192 -27.10 20.86 1.98
C LEU A 192 -28.52 20.33 1.74
#